data_AF-A0A817L8X5-F1
#
_entry.id   AF-A0A817L8X5-F1
#
_cell.length_a   1.000
_cell.length_b   1.000
_cell.length_c   1.000
_cell.angle_alpha   90.00
_cell.angle_beta   90.00
_cell.angle_gamma   90.00
#
_symmetry.space_group_name_H-M   'P 1'
#
loop_
_entity.id
_entity.type
_entity.pdbx_description
1 polymer ?
#
loop_
_entity_poly.entity_id
_entity_poly.type
_entity_poly.pdbx_seq_one_letter_code
_entity_poly.pdbx_strand_id
1 'polypeptide(L)'
;MLHYYSLFVLLCCTSVLSNTNKTTNLIVQSTRDAVVYLSKFGYNPCSDSTGFQCSFDLRSILKIFQERFHLKITGILDDATKQEMSRSRCGNKDPPLSFSTNIARSLGLKWSRSTLTWSLRNYSPRIGAAESQSIIQQAFDAWSQHIPLDVKRVCSTCSANIVIDFGYGDHGDGYHFDGPSGTLAHAYYPEDGRIHFDMDEPWTNR
;
A
#
# COMPACT_ATOMS: atom_id res chain seq x y z
N MET A 1 -4.71 24.01 0.00
CA MET A 1 -5.73 22.94 0.15
C MET A 1 -5.06 21.62 -0.14
N LEU A 2 -4.71 20.85 0.89
CA LEU A 2 -4.40 19.43 0.68
C LEU A 2 -5.71 18.76 0.24
N HIS A 3 -5.67 17.99 -0.83
CA HIS A 3 -6.88 17.47 -1.45
C HIS A 3 -7.12 16.02 -1.02
N TYR A 4 -8.40 15.69 -0.82
CA TYR A 4 -9.03 14.41 -0.42
C TYR A 4 -8.53 13.10 -1.08
N TYR A 5 -7.65 13.19 -2.07
CA TYR A 5 -7.12 12.07 -2.85
C TYR A 5 -6.07 11.25 -2.11
N SER A 6 -5.49 11.81 -1.04
CA SER A 6 -4.33 11.24 -0.36
C SER A 6 -4.68 10.33 0.81
N LEU A 7 -5.97 10.08 1.10
CA LEU A 7 -6.41 9.33 2.27
C LEU A 7 -5.77 7.93 2.38
N PHE A 8 -5.35 7.34 1.26
CA PHE A 8 -4.92 5.94 1.19
C PHE A 8 -3.42 5.73 0.94
N VAL A 9 -2.70 6.72 0.40
CA VAL A 9 -1.25 6.57 0.12
C VAL A 9 -0.41 6.76 1.40
N LEU A 10 -0.92 7.50 2.38
CA LEU A 10 -0.13 7.98 3.52
C LEU A 10 -0.40 7.20 4.82
N LEU A 11 -1.36 6.27 4.85
CA LEU A 11 -1.54 5.32 5.96
C LEU A 11 -0.45 4.21 5.96
N CYS A 12 0.22 3.95 4.83
CA CYS A 12 1.31 2.96 4.75
C CYS A 12 2.73 3.55 4.81
N CYS A 13 2.91 4.88 4.77
CA CYS A 13 4.23 5.47 4.51
C CYS A 13 4.89 6.21 5.70
N THR A 14 4.23 6.38 6.86
CA THR A 14 4.77 7.25 7.92
C THR A 14 5.37 6.57 9.14
N SER A 15 5.51 5.25 9.19
CA SER A 15 6.12 4.62 10.38
C SER A 15 6.84 3.30 10.11
N VAL A 16 7.89 3.30 9.28
CA VAL A 16 9.04 2.39 9.48
C VAL A 16 10.33 3.06 9.01
N LEU A 17 10.85 4.01 9.79
CA LEU A 17 12.30 4.25 9.82
C LEU A 17 12.87 3.43 10.98
N SER A 18 12.93 2.11 10.81
CA SER A 18 13.84 1.28 11.62
C SER A 18 15.14 1.12 10.87
N ASN A 19 16.07 2.02 11.18
CA ASN A 19 17.48 1.83 10.89
C ASN A 19 18.02 0.77 11.85
N THR A 20 18.12 -0.48 11.38
CA THR A 20 19.03 -1.44 11.98
C THR A 20 19.74 -2.18 10.86
N ASN A 21 21.07 -2.14 10.88
CA ASN A 21 21.95 -3.08 10.20
C ASN A 21 21.67 -4.51 10.70
N LYS A 22 20.55 -5.08 10.29
CA LYS A 22 20.38 -6.51 10.21
C LYS A 22 20.67 -6.89 8.78
N THR A 23 21.50 -7.91 8.59
CA THR A 23 21.64 -8.61 7.33
C THR A 23 20.26 -9.16 6.96
N THR A 24 19.43 -8.33 6.33
CA THR A 24 18.09 -8.69 5.91
C THR A 24 18.25 -9.66 4.76
N ASN A 25 17.72 -10.88 4.91
CA ASN A 25 17.49 -11.73 3.76
C ASN A 25 16.67 -10.92 2.76
N LEU A 26 17.30 -10.51 1.65
CA LEU A 26 16.59 -9.76 0.61
C LEU A 26 15.51 -10.67 0.06
N ILE A 27 14.28 -10.16 -0.02
CA ILE A 27 13.15 -10.83 -0.66
C ILE A 27 13.43 -10.95 -2.18
N VAL A 28 14.12 -9.95 -2.75
CA VAL A 28 14.52 -9.93 -4.16
C VAL A 28 16.00 -10.23 -4.29
N GLN A 29 16.34 -11.41 -4.82
CA GLN A 29 17.73 -11.85 -5.01
C GLN A 29 18.08 -12.06 -6.49
N SER A 30 17.09 -12.43 -7.29
CA SER A 30 17.24 -12.80 -8.70
C SER A 30 16.38 -11.95 -9.63
N THR A 31 16.71 -12.02 -10.92
CA THR A 31 15.87 -11.45 -11.98
C THR A 31 14.43 -11.95 -11.94
N ARG A 32 14.22 -13.21 -11.56
CA ARG A 32 12.88 -13.80 -11.44
C ARG A 32 12.08 -13.12 -10.33
N ASP A 33 12.69 -12.93 -9.17
CA ASP A 33 12.05 -12.28 -8.02
C ASP A 33 11.71 -10.83 -8.35
N ALA A 34 12.62 -10.11 -9.03
CA ALA A 34 12.38 -8.75 -9.49
C ALA A 34 11.20 -8.67 -10.47
N VAL A 35 11.05 -9.63 -11.39
CA VAL A 35 9.90 -9.66 -12.32
C VAL A 35 8.59 -9.89 -11.57
N VAL A 36 8.57 -10.76 -10.57
CA VAL A 36 7.39 -10.97 -9.70
C VAL A 36 7.04 -9.69 -8.95
N TYR A 37 8.04 -9.05 -8.32
CA TYR A 37 7.88 -7.77 -7.63
C TYR A 37 7.33 -6.68 -8.56
N LEU A 38 7.96 -6.47 -9.72
CA LEU A 38 7.57 -5.45 -10.68
C LEU A 38 6.15 -5.69 -11.22
N SER A 39 5.74 -6.96 -11.34
CA SER A 39 4.37 -7.31 -11.71
C SER A 39 3.38 -6.97 -10.60
N LYS A 40 3.68 -7.36 -9.35
CA LYS A 40 2.86 -7.06 -8.17
C LYS A 40 2.62 -5.56 -8.00
N PHE A 41 3.66 -4.75 -8.16
CA PHE A 41 3.59 -3.30 -7.96
C PHE A 41 3.24 -2.48 -9.22
N GLY A 42 2.79 -3.13 -10.30
CA GLY A 42 2.20 -2.44 -11.45
C GLY A 42 3.19 -1.85 -12.47
N TYR A 43 4.45 -2.27 -12.42
CA TYR A 43 5.47 -1.87 -13.39
C TYR A 43 5.47 -2.73 -14.65
N ASN A 44 5.04 -3.98 -14.55
CA ASN A 44 5.01 -4.88 -15.69
C ASN A 44 3.76 -4.61 -16.56
N PRO A 45 3.91 -4.13 -17.81
CA PRO A 45 2.78 -3.85 -18.68
C PRO A 45 2.03 -5.12 -19.12
N CYS A 46 2.62 -6.30 -18.91
CA CYS A 46 2.03 -7.58 -19.29
C CYS A 46 1.13 -8.20 -18.23
N SER A 47 1.05 -7.64 -17.03
CA SER A 47 0.31 -8.25 -15.91
C SER A 47 -1.18 -8.42 -16.15
N ASP A 48 -1.79 -7.58 -17.01
CA ASP A 48 -3.22 -7.60 -17.31
C ASP A 48 -3.55 -8.26 -18.67
N SER A 49 -2.55 -8.84 -19.35
CA SER A 49 -2.69 -9.38 -20.71
C SER A 49 -3.14 -10.85 -20.70
N THR A 50 -4.42 -11.12 -21.01
CA THR A 50 -4.92 -12.49 -21.24
C THR A 50 -4.52 -12.98 -22.63
N GLY A 51 -3.32 -13.56 -22.75
CA GLY A 51 -2.96 -14.43 -23.88
C GLY A 51 -2.81 -13.75 -25.25
N PHE A 52 -1.65 -13.16 -25.50
CA PHE A 52 -0.89 -13.17 -26.77
C PHE A 52 0.47 -12.50 -26.43
N GLN A 53 1.56 -12.87 -27.12
CA GLN A 53 2.96 -12.49 -26.80
C GLN A 53 3.13 -11.07 -26.25
N CYS A 54 3.16 -10.93 -24.92
CA CYS A 54 3.56 -9.69 -24.27
C CYS A 54 5.05 -9.82 -23.92
N SER A 55 5.88 -9.02 -24.57
CA SER A 55 7.29 -8.86 -24.24
C SER A 55 7.51 -7.48 -23.66
N PHE A 56 8.29 -7.40 -22.60
CA PHE A 56 8.69 -6.14 -21.99
C PHE A 56 10.20 -6.10 -21.81
N ASP A 57 10.78 -4.90 -21.89
CA ASP A 57 12.19 -4.69 -21.58
C ASP A 57 12.37 -4.46 -20.09
N LEU A 58 12.89 -5.46 -19.37
CA LEU A 58 13.16 -5.37 -17.94
C LEU A 58 14.09 -4.19 -17.61
N ARG A 59 15.06 -3.88 -18.48
CA ARG A 59 15.99 -2.77 -18.25
C ARG A 59 15.26 -1.43 -18.18
N SER A 60 14.33 -1.19 -19.10
CA SER A 60 13.50 0.02 -19.11
C SER A 60 12.60 0.10 -17.88
N ILE A 61 12.01 -1.03 -17.46
CA ILE A 61 11.18 -1.07 -16.25
C ILE A 61 12.01 -0.76 -14.99
N LEU A 62 13.21 -1.34 -14.87
CA LEU A 62 14.11 -1.08 -13.75
C LEU A 62 14.49 0.40 -13.66
N LYS A 63 14.65 1.10 -14.79
CA LYS A 63 14.90 2.55 -14.78
C LYS A 63 13.74 3.34 -14.18
N ILE A 64 12.50 2.97 -14.50
CA ILE A 64 11.29 3.61 -13.95
C ILE A 64 11.23 3.40 -12.43
N PHE A 65 11.50 2.18 -11.98
CA PHE A 65 11.56 1.87 -10.55
C PHE A 65 12.67 2.69 -9.85
N GLN A 66 13.89 2.67 -10.40
CA GLN A 66 15.02 3.41 -9.84
C GLN A 66 14.76 4.93 -9.79
N GLU A 67 14.13 5.49 -10.82
CA GLU A 67 13.74 6.90 -10.85
C GLU A 67 12.74 7.23 -9.72
N ARG A 68 11.71 6.40 -9.52
CA ARG A 68 10.73 6.59 -8.44
C ARG A 68 11.36 6.58 -7.05
N PHE A 69 12.23 5.60 -6.80
CA PHE A 69 12.86 5.42 -5.49
C PHE A 69 14.16 6.21 -5.35
N HIS A 70 14.42 7.15 -6.28
CA HIS A 70 15.57 8.04 -6.25
C HIS A 70 16.92 7.32 -6.15
N LEU A 71 17.00 6.13 -6.78
CA LEU A 71 18.23 5.39 -6.96
C LEU A 71 18.98 5.89 -8.21
N LYS A 72 20.23 5.46 -8.36
CA LYS A 72 20.97 5.66 -9.61
C LYS A 72 20.26 4.92 -10.73
N ILE A 73 19.89 5.62 -11.80
CA ILE A 73 19.16 5.07 -12.95
C ILE A 73 20.12 4.27 -13.85
N THR A 74 20.38 3.01 -13.48
CA THR A 74 21.27 2.08 -14.21
C THR A 74 20.51 1.18 -15.18
N GLY A 75 19.25 0.87 -14.86
CA GLY A 75 18.46 -0.18 -15.51
C GLY A 75 18.95 -1.60 -15.20
N ILE A 76 19.79 -1.76 -14.18
CA ILE A 76 20.37 -3.05 -13.77
C ILE A 76 19.82 -3.39 -12.39
N LEU A 77 19.57 -4.68 -12.14
CA LEU A 77 19.21 -5.19 -10.81
C LEU A 77 20.48 -5.26 -9.93
N ASP A 78 21.02 -4.09 -9.60
CA ASP A 78 22.14 -3.93 -8.68
C ASP A 78 21.70 -4.09 -7.21
N ASP A 79 22.67 -4.17 -6.29
CA ASP A 79 22.39 -4.47 -4.88
C ASP A 79 21.56 -3.38 -4.21
N ALA A 80 21.74 -2.11 -4.59
CA ALA A 80 20.89 -1.01 -4.13
C ALA A 80 19.43 -1.19 -4.59
N THR A 81 19.22 -1.60 -5.83
CA THR A 81 17.89 -1.88 -6.38
C THR A 81 17.24 -3.08 -5.67
N LYS A 82 17.97 -4.18 -5.45
CA LYS A 82 17.48 -5.35 -4.71
C LYS A 82 17.13 -5.01 -3.27
N GLN A 83 17.98 -4.22 -2.61
CA GLN A 83 17.76 -3.75 -1.25
C GLN A 83 16.47 -2.94 -1.16
N GLU A 84 16.30 -1.96 -2.04
CA GLU A 84 15.11 -1.12 -2.05
C GLU A 84 13.84 -1.92 -2.38
N MET A 85 13.89 -2.83 -3.36
CA MET A 85 12.77 -3.74 -3.66
C MET A 85 12.42 -4.67 -2.49
N SER A 86 13.37 -4.96 -1.60
CA SER A 86 13.16 -5.86 -0.46
C SER A 86 12.70 -5.16 0.82
N ARG A 87 12.54 -3.83 0.79
CA ARG A 87 12.02 -3.08 1.94
C ARG A 87 10.51 -3.30 2.06
N SER A 88 10.04 -3.43 3.30
CA SER A 88 8.62 -3.46 3.59
C SER A 88 7.93 -2.18 3.12
N ARG A 89 6.76 -2.30 2.50
CA ARG A 89 6.04 -1.22 1.85
C ARG A 89 4.53 -1.46 1.80
N CYS A 90 3.80 -0.47 1.29
CA CYS A 90 2.41 -0.59 0.89
C CYS A 90 2.24 -1.62 -0.25
N GLY A 91 1.14 -2.38 -0.23
CA GLY A 91 0.72 -3.37 -1.22
C GLY A 91 0.05 -2.80 -2.47
N ASN A 92 -0.33 -1.52 -2.46
CA ASN A 92 -0.90 -0.87 -3.62
C ASN A 92 0.14 -0.74 -4.76
N LYS A 93 -0.32 -0.91 -6.00
CA LYS A 93 0.48 -0.67 -7.21
C LYS A 93 1.00 0.77 -7.23
N ASP A 94 2.23 0.95 -7.68
CA ASP A 94 2.79 2.27 -7.90
C ASP A 94 2.07 2.93 -9.09
N PRO A 95 1.48 4.12 -8.92
CA PRO A 95 0.82 4.80 -10.02
C PRO A 95 1.87 5.22 -11.06
N PRO A 96 1.54 5.38 -12.36
CA PRO A 96 2.50 5.85 -13.36
C PRO A 96 3.25 7.12 -12.92
N LEU A 97 4.49 7.34 -13.36
CA LEU A 97 5.25 8.55 -12.99
C LEU A 97 4.54 9.85 -13.41
N SER A 98 3.72 9.78 -14.46
CA SER A 98 2.88 10.89 -14.94
C SER A 98 1.56 11.05 -14.19
N PHE A 99 1.23 10.14 -13.26
CA PHE A 99 -0.01 10.19 -12.52
C PHE A 99 -0.04 11.41 -11.61
N SER A 100 -1.03 12.27 -11.82
CA SER A 100 -1.19 13.51 -11.08
C SER A 100 -2.52 13.55 -10.34
N THR A 101 -2.62 14.45 -9.37
CA THR A 101 -3.87 14.74 -8.66
C THR A 101 -5.00 15.16 -9.61
N ASN A 102 -4.67 15.80 -10.73
CA ASN A 102 -5.64 16.14 -11.77
C ASN A 102 -6.20 14.89 -12.47
N ILE A 103 -5.35 13.89 -12.73
CA ILE A 103 -5.77 12.61 -13.31
C ILE A 103 -6.64 11.85 -12.32
N ALA A 104 -6.22 11.76 -11.05
CA ALA A 104 -7.04 11.14 -10.00
C ALA A 104 -8.43 11.80 -9.89
N ARG A 105 -8.47 13.14 -9.99
CA ARG A 105 -9.72 13.90 -10.00
C ARG A 105 -10.59 13.61 -11.23
N SER A 106 -10.01 13.56 -12.43
CA SER A 106 -10.78 13.25 -13.66
C SER A 106 -11.32 11.82 -13.65
N LEU A 107 -10.61 10.89 -13.00
CA LEU A 107 -11.06 9.51 -12.80
C LEU A 107 -12.06 9.36 -11.65
N GLY A 108 -12.41 10.44 -10.95
CA GLY A 108 -13.40 10.42 -9.87
C GLY A 108 -12.94 9.66 -8.62
N LEU A 109 -11.64 9.48 -8.40
CA LEU A 109 -11.07 8.76 -7.25
C LEU A 109 -11.13 9.58 -5.95
N LYS A 110 -12.33 9.99 -5.55
CA LYS A 110 -12.58 10.79 -4.35
C LYS A 110 -13.87 10.36 -3.66
N TRP A 111 -13.93 10.60 -2.35
CA TRP A 111 -15.18 10.54 -1.62
C TRP A 111 -16.14 11.62 -2.13
N SER A 112 -17.39 11.22 -2.32
CA SER A 112 -18.55 12.05 -2.63
C SER A 112 -19.02 12.88 -1.43
N ARG A 113 -18.52 12.55 -0.23
CA ARG A 113 -18.90 13.13 1.06
C ARG A 113 -17.67 13.48 1.89
N SER A 114 -17.82 14.47 2.76
CA SER A 114 -16.78 14.89 3.72
C SER A 114 -16.90 14.21 5.08
N THR A 115 -18.10 13.75 5.45
CA THR A 115 -18.30 12.95 6.66
C THR A 115 -18.24 11.47 6.30
N LEU A 116 -17.26 10.77 6.83
CA LEU A 116 -17.01 9.35 6.60
C LEU A 116 -17.21 8.57 7.89
N THR A 117 -17.71 7.34 7.75
CA THR A 117 -17.78 6.38 8.84
C THR A 117 -16.77 5.26 8.64
N TRP A 118 -16.15 4.78 9.72
CA TRP A 118 -15.25 3.63 9.67
C TRP A 118 -15.59 2.56 10.70
N SER A 119 -15.28 1.30 10.40
CA SER A 119 -15.46 0.18 11.33
C SER A 119 -14.28 -0.78 11.25
N LEU A 120 -13.88 -1.32 12.41
CA LEU A 120 -12.87 -2.37 12.53
C LEU A 120 -13.54 -3.74 12.61
N ARG A 121 -13.36 -4.59 11.59
CA ARG A 121 -13.98 -5.93 11.53
C ARG A 121 -13.28 -6.91 12.48
N ASN A 122 -11.95 -6.90 12.49
CA ASN A 122 -11.09 -7.70 13.35
C ASN A 122 -9.79 -6.91 13.63
N TYR A 123 -8.90 -7.46 14.46
CA TYR A 123 -7.68 -6.77 14.90
C TYR A 123 -6.55 -7.78 15.10
N SER A 124 -5.30 -7.29 15.03
CA SER A 124 -4.16 -8.11 15.44
C SER A 124 -4.18 -8.35 16.95
N PRO A 125 -4.14 -9.62 17.42
CA PRO A 125 -4.13 -9.93 18.85
C PRO A 125 -2.88 -9.40 19.56
N ARG A 126 -1.81 -9.06 18.80
CA ARG A 126 -0.58 -8.46 19.34
C ARG A 126 -0.79 -7.02 19.85
N ILE A 127 -1.71 -6.28 19.24
CA ILE A 127 -2.08 -4.91 19.62
C ILE A 127 -3.35 -4.91 20.49
N GLY A 128 -4.34 -5.71 20.11
CA GLY A 128 -5.65 -5.74 20.77
C GLY A 128 -6.64 -4.68 20.27
N ALA A 129 -7.93 -4.95 20.44
CA ALA A 129 -9.01 -4.17 19.82
C ALA A 129 -9.01 -2.68 20.17
N ALA A 130 -8.92 -2.36 21.47
CA ALA A 130 -9.03 -0.99 21.95
C ALA A 130 -7.86 -0.13 21.43
N GLU A 131 -6.66 -0.69 21.46
CA GLU A 131 -5.46 -0.02 21.00
C GLU A 131 -5.46 0.14 19.47
N SER A 132 -5.83 -0.89 18.71
CA SER A 132 -6.01 -0.76 17.26
C SER A 132 -7.03 0.33 16.91
N GLN A 133 -8.16 0.38 17.62
CA GLN A 133 -9.17 1.42 17.40
C GLN A 133 -8.65 2.82 17.72
N SER A 134 -7.87 2.98 18.79
CA SER A 134 -7.24 4.23 19.18
C SER A 134 -6.25 4.72 18.11
N ILE A 135 -5.34 3.85 17.67
CA ILE A 135 -4.32 4.18 16.66
C ILE A 135 -4.97 4.55 15.32
N ILE A 136 -5.99 3.78 14.90
CA ILE A 136 -6.73 4.05 13.66
C ILE A 136 -7.44 5.41 13.73
N GLN A 137 -8.10 5.72 14.85
CA GLN A 137 -8.75 7.03 15.00
C GLN A 137 -7.71 8.16 14.98
N GLN A 138 -6.58 8.01 15.67
CA GLN A 138 -5.49 9.00 15.63
C GLN A 138 -4.96 9.22 14.20
N ALA A 139 -4.85 8.16 13.40
CA ALA A 139 -4.46 8.28 12.00
C ALA A 139 -5.48 9.08 11.19
N PHE A 140 -6.79 8.84 11.37
CA PHE A 140 -7.83 9.66 10.73
C PHE A 140 -7.86 11.10 11.23
N ASP A 141 -7.58 11.34 12.51
CA ASP A 141 -7.53 12.68 13.09
C ASP A 141 -6.36 13.48 12.49
N ALA A 142 -5.19 12.85 12.31
CA ALA A 142 -4.03 13.45 11.65
C ALA A 142 -4.37 13.92 10.22
N TRP A 143 -5.19 13.15 9.50
CA TRP A 143 -5.72 13.58 8.21
C TRP A 143 -6.68 14.76 8.31
N SER A 144 -7.63 14.67 9.23
CA SER A 144 -8.70 15.66 9.43
C SER A 144 -8.14 17.02 9.86
N GLN A 145 -6.90 17.08 10.38
CA GLN A 145 -6.18 18.34 10.62
C GLN A 145 -5.78 19.09 9.34
N HIS A 146 -5.63 18.40 8.22
CA HIS A 146 -5.12 18.97 6.97
C HIS A 146 -6.16 19.08 5.86
N ILE A 147 -7.23 18.28 5.93
CA ILE A 147 -8.31 18.27 4.95
C ILE A 147 -9.67 18.30 5.64
N PRO A 148 -10.72 18.90 5.04
CA PRO A 148 -12.05 19.00 5.65
C PRO A 148 -12.79 17.65 5.60
N LEU A 149 -12.28 16.66 6.32
CA LEU A 149 -12.92 15.37 6.56
C LEU A 149 -13.33 15.27 8.03
N ASP A 150 -14.49 14.68 8.26
CA ASP A 150 -14.99 14.31 9.58
C ASP A 150 -15.17 12.79 9.59
N VAL A 151 -14.27 12.08 10.28
CA VAL A 151 -14.19 10.62 10.23
C VAL A 151 -14.59 10.03 11.58
N LYS A 152 -15.70 9.29 11.60
CA LYS A 152 -16.32 8.77 12.83
C LYS A 152 -16.38 7.25 12.85
N ARG A 153 -16.06 6.66 13.99
CA ARG A 153 -16.22 5.21 14.18
C ARG A 153 -17.70 4.83 14.28
N VAL A 154 -18.08 3.74 13.63
CA VAL A 154 -19.36 3.05 13.81
C VAL A 154 -19.10 1.58 14.21
N CYS A 155 -20.08 0.95 14.86
CA CYS A 155 -19.92 -0.43 15.34
C CYS A 155 -20.14 -1.49 14.25
N SER A 156 -20.95 -1.18 13.24
CA SER A 156 -21.30 -2.13 12.18
C SER A 156 -20.49 -1.84 10.92
N THR A 157 -19.90 -2.88 10.33
CA THR A 157 -19.26 -2.79 9.01
C THR A 157 -20.26 -2.52 7.89
N CYS A 158 -21.54 -2.89 8.06
CA CYS A 158 -22.58 -2.68 7.05
C CYS A 158 -22.96 -1.20 6.86
N SER A 159 -22.65 -0.34 7.83
CA SER A 159 -22.93 1.10 7.77
C SER A 159 -21.66 1.96 7.69
N ALA A 160 -20.49 1.33 7.54
CA ALA A 160 -19.21 2.01 7.42
C ALA A 160 -18.90 2.35 5.95
N ASN A 161 -18.37 3.54 5.71
CA ASN A 161 -17.76 3.89 4.42
C ASN A 161 -16.37 3.27 4.26
N ILE A 162 -15.65 3.11 5.37
CA ILE A 162 -14.32 2.52 5.42
C ILE A 162 -14.38 1.28 6.32
N VAL A 163 -14.06 0.11 5.76
CA VAL A 163 -13.98 -1.13 6.52
C VAL A 163 -12.51 -1.53 6.65
N ILE A 164 -12.08 -1.72 7.88
CA ILE A 164 -10.70 -2.08 8.19
C ILE A 164 -10.67 -3.49 8.74
N ASP A 165 -9.78 -4.32 8.20
CA ASP A 165 -9.54 -5.66 8.69
C ASP A 165 -8.09 -6.12 8.49
N PHE A 166 -7.76 -7.22 9.14
CA PHE A 166 -6.47 -7.88 9.10
C PHE A 166 -6.67 -9.27 8.48
N GLY A 167 -5.85 -9.62 7.49
CA GLY A 167 -5.95 -10.87 6.74
C GLY A 167 -4.59 -11.55 6.59
N TYR A 168 -4.60 -12.85 6.32
CA TYR A 168 -3.41 -13.63 6.00
C TYR A 168 -3.42 -13.96 4.51
N GLY A 169 -2.26 -14.00 3.85
CA GLY A 169 -2.12 -14.51 2.48
C GLY A 169 -3.28 -14.13 1.55
N ASP A 170 -3.97 -15.12 0.98
CA ASP A 170 -5.26 -14.91 0.32
C ASP A 170 -6.36 -14.62 1.34
N HIS A 171 -6.92 -13.42 1.26
CA HIS A 171 -7.97 -12.90 2.12
C HIS A 171 -9.22 -12.46 1.34
N GLY A 172 -9.44 -13.04 0.15
CA GLY A 172 -10.73 -13.00 -0.54
C GLY A 172 -10.96 -11.82 -1.48
N ASP A 173 -9.91 -11.06 -1.80
CA ASP A 173 -9.99 -9.91 -2.70
C ASP A 173 -9.05 -9.99 -3.93
N GLY A 174 -8.29 -11.08 -4.05
CA GLY A 174 -7.35 -11.34 -5.14
C GLY A 174 -5.98 -10.65 -5.01
N TYR A 175 -5.74 -9.88 -3.94
CA TYR A 175 -4.46 -9.21 -3.68
C TYR A 175 -3.76 -9.83 -2.47
N HIS A 176 -3.13 -10.98 -2.66
CA HIS A 176 -2.62 -11.76 -1.53
C HIS A 176 -1.44 -11.08 -0.81
N PHE A 177 -1.43 -11.21 0.51
CA PHE A 177 -0.28 -10.91 1.35
C PHE A 177 0.83 -11.95 1.19
N ASP A 178 2.07 -11.56 1.53
CA ASP A 178 3.29 -12.36 1.34
C ASP A 178 3.88 -12.91 2.64
N GLY A 179 3.23 -12.69 3.78
CA GLY A 179 3.69 -13.14 5.09
C GLY A 179 4.59 -12.08 5.74
N PRO A 180 5.47 -12.45 6.68
CA PRO A 180 6.27 -11.46 7.40
C PRO A 180 7.20 -10.66 6.49
N SER A 181 7.26 -9.35 6.70
CA SER A 181 7.95 -8.36 5.85
C SER A 181 7.34 -8.23 4.45
N GLY A 182 7.84 -7.29 3.63
CA GLY A 182 7.30 -7.09 2.29
C GLY A 182 6.02 -6.26 2.33
N THR A 183 4.85 -6.86 2.12
CA THR A 183 3.59 -6.12 1.98
C THR A 183 2.89 -5.93 3.32
N LEU A 184 2.89 -4.71 3.83
CA LEU A 184 2.32 -4.42 5.15
C LEU A 184 0.78 -4.34 5.14
N ALA A 185 0.23 -3.71 4.12
CA ALA A 185 -1.20 -3.41 4.01
C ALA A 185 -1.53 -2.90 2.60
N HIS A 186 -2.79 -2.97 2.21
CA HIS A 186 -3.32 -2.28 1.04
C HIS A 186 -4.68 -1.68 1.30
N ALA A 187 -5.10 -0.77 0.43
CA ALA A 187 -6.42 -0.16 0.50
C ALA A 187 -7.04 0.08 -0.87
N TYR A 188 -8.36 0.21 -0.89
CA TYR A 188 -9.14 0.48 -2.08
C TYR A 188 -9.49 1.96 -2.18
N TYR A 189 -9.55 2.46 -3.42
CA TYR A 189 -10.00 3.82 -3.67
C TYR A 189 -11.46 4.02 -3.21
N PRO A 190 -11.86 5.27 -2.89
CA PRO A 190 -13.28 5.61 -2.75
C PRO A 190 -14.09 5.18 -3.99
N GLU A 191 -15.34 4.73 -3.86
CA GLU A 191 -16.15 4.60 -2.64
C GLU A 191 -16.05 3.22 -1.96
N ASP A 192 -15.14 2.35 -2.40
CA ASP A 192 -14.98 1.00 -1.83
C ASP A 192 -14.49 1.08 -0.38
N GLY A 193 -13.40 1.81 -0.14
CA GLY A 193 -12.95 2.17 1.20
C GLY A 193 -12.46 1.01 2.07
N ARG A 194 -12.30 -0.21 1.54
CA ARG A 194 -11.66 -1.29 2.29
C ARG A 194 -10.18 -1.00 2.53
N ILE A 195 -9.70 -1.33 3.72
CA ILE A 195 -8.29 -1.29 4.12
C ILE A 195 -7.95 -2.63 4.77
N HIS A 196 -6.97 -3.34 4.22
CA HIS A 196 -6.52 -4.62 4.77
C HIS A 196 -5.08 -4.49 5.25
N PHE A 197 -4.81 -5.05 6.43
CA PHE A 197 -3.47 -5.15 7.02
C PHE A 197 -3.02 -6.61 7.00
N ASP A 198 -1.74 -6.87 6.74
CA ASP A 198 -1.20 -8.22 6.79
C ASP A 198 -1.11 -8.72 8.24
N MET A 199 -1.87 -9.74 8.60
CA MET A 199 -1.91 -10.29 9.95
C MET A 199 -0.63 -11.05 10.33
N ASP A 200 0.21 -11.45 9.36
CA ASP A 200 1.51 -12.09 9.62
C ASP A 200 2.57 -11.11 10.14
N GLU A 201 2.36 -9.80 9.96
CA GLU A 201 3.30 -8.80 10.42
C GLU A 201 3.34 -8.70 11.95
N PRO A 202 4.52 -8.45 12.55
CA PRO A 202 4.68 -8.31 13.99
C PRO A 202 4.24 -6.92 14.44
N TRP A 203 2.96 -6.58 14.23
CA TRP A 203 2.41 -5.26 14.55
C TRP A 203 2.67 -4.84 15.99
N THR A 204 3.05 -3.58 16.16
CA THR A 204 3.30 -2.95 17.47
C THR A 204 2.63 -1.57 17.53
N ASN A 205 2.58 -0.98 18.72
CA ASN A 205 1.99 0.34 18.97
C ASN A 205 3.05 1.43 19.26
N ARG A 206 4.28 1.27 18.78
CA ARG A 206 5.42 2.15 19.08
C ARG A 206 6.13 2.61 17.82
#